data_AF-A0A9E2HXP2-F1
#
_entry.id   AF-A0A9E2HXP2-F1
#
_cell.length_a   1.000
_cell.length_b   1.000
_cell.length_c   1.000
_cell.angle_alpha   90.00
_cell.angle_beta   90.00
_cell.angle_gamma   90.00
#
_symmetry.space_group_name_H-M   'P 1'
#
loop_
_entity.id
_entity.type
_entity.pdbx_description
1 polymer ?
#
loop_
_entity_poly.entity_id
_entity_poly.type
_entity_poly.pdbx_seq_one_letter_code
_entity_poly.pdbx_strand_id
1 'polypeptide(L)'
;YWILIVLSALLTLLMYVLLFAAVIRLRYSHPHIPRAYKIPGGMIGVWLVGGTGLLACLTAFFLGFVPPIQLKTGNPFSYEKYLAIGTSTMLLVPFLFFFFQRKKTLLTVNNDE
;
A
#
# COMPACT_ATOMS: atom_id res chain seq x y z
N TYR A 1 21.08 3.32 -9.12
CA TYR A 1 19.93 3.20 -10.06
C TYR A 1 18.98 2.08 -9.63
N TRP A 2 19.40 0.81 -9.63
CA TRP A 2 18.54 -0.35 -9.29
C TRP A 2 17.78 -0.24 -7.96
N ILE A 3 18.46 0.13 -6.86
CA ILE A 3 17.82 0.25 -5.54
C ILE A 3 16.69 1.27 -5.56
N LEU A 4 16.83 2.39 -6.27
CA LEU A 4 15.78 3.42 -6.37
C LEU A 4 14.53 2.91 -7.12
N ILE A 5 14.72 2.10 -8.16
CA ILE A 5 13.60 1.47 -8.88
C ILE A 5 12.85 0.52 -7.94
N VAL A 6 13.57 -0.33 -7.21
CA VAL A 6 12.93 -1.28 -6.31
C VAL A 6 12.23 -0.56 -5.16
N LEU A 7 12.83 0.50 -4.61
CA LEU A 7 12.20 1.35 -3.59
C LEU A 7 10.89 1.97 -4.11
N SER A 8 10.90 2.54 -5.31
CA SER A 8 9.70 3.11 -5.94
C SER A 8 8.63 2.04 -6.19
N ALA A 9 9.03 0.86 -6.69
CA ALA A 9 8.12 -0.26 -6.91
C ALA A 9 7.50 -0.76 -5.59
N LEU A 10 8.27 -0.89 -4.52
CA LEU A 10 7.78 -1.30 -3.19
C LEU A 10 6.79 -0.27 -2.62
N LEU A 11 7.06 1.02 -2.79
CA LEU A 11 6.13 2.08 -2.38
C LEU A 11 4.81 1.99 -3.16
N THR A 12 4.89 1.80 -4.47
CA THR A 12 3.74 1.60 -5.34
C THR A 12 2.96 0.33 -4.95
N LEU A 13 3.63 -0.78 -4.65
CA LEU A 13 2.99 -2.01 -4.17
C LEU A 13 2.24 -1.81 -2.86
N LEU A 14 2.83 -1.09 -1.89
CA LEU A 14 2.16 -0.75 -0.63
C LEU A 14 0.90 0.10 -0.87
N MET A 15 0.97 1.07 -1.78
CA MET A 15 -0.21 1.84 -2.19
C MET A 15 -1.30 0.92 -2.77
N TYR A 16 -0.93 -0.01 -3.65
CA TYR A 16 -1.87 -0.97 -4.22
C TYR A 16 -2.49 -1.91 -3.17
N VAL A 17 -1.71 -2.38 -2.19
CA VAL A 17 -2.21 -3.17 -1.05
C VAL A 17 -3.31 -2.42 -0.31
N LEU A 18 -3.08 -1.14 0.02
CA LEU A 18 -4.07 -0.29 0.67
C LEU A 18 -5.30 -0.05 -0.23
N LEU A 19 -5.10 0.11 -1.53
CA LEU A 19 -6.18 0.30 -2.49
C LEU A 19 -7.08 -0.94 -2.58
N PHE A 20 -6.51 -2.14 -2.67
CA PHE A 20 -7.30 -3.38 -2.69
C PHE A 20 -8.04 -3.60 -1.37
N ALA A 21 -7.40 -3.33 -0.23
CA ALA A 21 -8.05 -3.38 1.07
C ALA A 21 -9.20 -2.36 1.17
N ALA A 22 -9.02 -1.14 0.66
CA ALA A 22 -10.03 -0.09 0.64
C ALA A 22 -11.22 -0.46 -0.25
N VAL A 23 -10.99 -1.07 -1.42
CA VAL A 23 -12.06 -1.53 -2.32
C VAL A 23 -12.95 -2.56 -1.63
N ILE A 24 -12.34 -3.53 -0.94
CA ILE A 24 -13.07 -4.54 -0.17
C ILE A 24 -13.87 -3.86 0.95
N ARG A 25 -13.21 -3.03 1.78
CA ARG A 25 -13.86 -2.31 2.89
C ARG A 25 -15.01 -1.43 2.41
N LEU A 26 -14.81 -0.66 1.34
CA LEU A 26 -15.80 0.26 0.80
C LEU A 26 -17.03 -0.47 0.24
N ARG A 27 -16.87 -1.70 -0.26
CA ARG A 27 -18.00 -2.51 -0.71
C ARG A 27 -18.88 -2.95 0.45
N TYR A 28 -18.29 -3.23 1.62
CA TYR A 28 -19.02 -3.58 2.83
C TYR A 28 -19.61 -2.36 3.56
N SER A 29 -18.85 -1.26 3.72
CA SER A 29 -19.30 -0.11 4.50
C SER A 29 -20.38 0.74 3.81
N HIS A 30 -20.37 0.83 2.48
CA HIS A 30 -21.32 1.67 1.73
C HIS A 30 -21.92 0.94 0.52
N PRO A 31 -22.81 -0.05 0.76
CA PRO A 31 -23.41 -0.85 -0.32
C PRO A 31 -24.51 -0.11 -1.09
N HIS A 32 -25.20 0.85 -0.46
CA HIS A 32 -26.39 1.52 -1.02
C HIS A 32 -26.10 2.71 -1.95
N ILE A 33 -24.84 3.10 -2.13
CA ILE A 33 -24.50 4.26 -2.96
C ILE A 33 -24.57 3.85 -4.45
N PRO A 34 -25.34 4.55 -5.31
CA PRO A 34 -25.36 4.29 -6.74
C PRO A 34 -23.98 4.62 -7.34
N ARG A 35 -23.26 3.59 -7.82
CA ARG A 35 -21.94 3.73 -8.44
C ARG A 35 -22.08 3.65 -9.97
N ALA A 36 -21.47 4.61 -10.68
CA ALA A 36 -21.41 4.62 -12.14
C ALA A 36 -20.67 3.40 -12.71
N TYR A 37 -19.72 2.84 -11.95
CA TYR A 37 -19.00 1.62 -12.31
C TYR A 37 -19.20 0.54 -11.23
N LYS A 38 -19.64 -0.64 -11.65
CA LYS A 38 -19.77 -1.83 -10.80
C LYS A 38 -18.97 -2.95 -11.43
N ILE A 39 -18.11 -3.58 -10.63
CA ILE A 39 -17.41 -4.80 -11.03
C ILE A 39 -18.48 -5.87 -11.33
N PRO A 40 -18.50 -6.46 -12.53
CA PRO A 40 -19.44 -7.53 -12.87
C PRO A 40 -19.19 -8.72 -11.93
N GLY A 41 -20.25 -9.39 -11.47
CA GLY A 41 -20.15 -10.48 -10.49
C GLY A 41 -20.36 -10.07 -9.02
N GLY A 42 -20.89 -8.87 -8.75
CA GLY A 42 -21.43 -8.52 -7.43
C GLY A 42 -20.36 -8.48 -6.32
N MET A 43 -20.60 -9.18 -5.21
CA MET A 43 -19.65 -9.28 -4.09
C MET A 43 -18.53 -10.29 -4.37
N ILE A 44 -18.84 -11.39 -5.07
CA ILE A 44 -17.86 -12.43 -5.42
C ILE A 44 -16.78 -11.85 -6.34
N GLY A 45 -17.18 -11.06 -7.36
CA GLY A 45 -16.23 -10.40 -8.25
C GLY A 45 -15.29 -9.42 -7.52
N VAL A 46 -15.79 -8.70 -6.52
CA VAL A 46 -14.96 -7.81 -5.69
C VAL A 46 -13.98 -8.59 -4.85
N TRP A 47 -14.38 -9.73 -4.29
CA TRP A 47 -13.50 -10.56 -3.46
C TRP A 47 -12.45 -11.28 -4.30
N LEU A 48 -12.80 -11.75 -5.50
CA LEU A 48 -11.84 -12.34 -6.42
C LEU A 48 -10.82 -11.32 -6.89
N VAL A 49 -11.24 -10.17 -7.42
CA VAL A 49 -10.31 -9.13 -7.92
C VAL A 49 -9.50 -8.52 -6.77
N GLY A 50 -10.16 -8.19 -5.66
CA GLY A 50 -9.50 -7.61 -4.49
C GLY A 50 -8.55 -8.59 -3.82
N GLY A 51 -8.97 -9.84 -3.64
CA GLY A 51 -8.16 -10.89 -3.02
C GLY A 51 -6.97 -11.30 -3.88
N THR A 52 -7.18 -11.53 -5.19
CA THR A 52 -6.08 -11.87 -6.11
C THR A 52 -5.10 -10.72 -6.28
N GLY A 53 -5.59 -9.48 -6.39
CA GLY A 53 -4.74 -8.28 -6.44
C GLY A 53 -3.91 -8.11 -5.17
N LEU A 54 -4.54 -8.29 -3.99
CA LEU A 54 -3.85 -8.23 -2.71
C LEU A 54 -2.76 -9.31 -2.60
N LEU A 55 -3.08 -10.56 -2.95
CA LEU A 55 -2.12 -11.67 -2.93
C LEU A 55 -0.96 -11.44 -3.91
N ALA A 56 -1.24 -10.93 -5.11
CA ALA A 56 -0.22 -10.60 -6.10
C ALA A 56 0.72 -9.51 -5.58
N CYS A 57 0.17 -8.43 -4.99
CA CYS A 57 0.99 -7.37 -4.43
C CYS A 57 1.86 -7.83 -3.25
N LEU A 58 1.31 -8.67 -2.35
CA LEU A 58 2.08 -9.25 -1.25
C LEU A 58 3.21 -10.14 -1.77
N THR A 59 2.92 -11.00 -2.75
CA THR A 59 3.93 -11.88 -3.36
C THR A 59 5.03 -11.06 -4.04
N ALA A 60 4.66 -10.02 -4.80
CA ALA A 60 5.62 -9.12 -5.44
C ALA A 60 6.45 -8.33 -4.41
N PHE A 61 5.86 -7.96 -3.28
CA PHE A 61 6.56 -7.29 -2.19
C PHE A 61 7.66 -8.18 -1.62
N PHE A 62 7.36 -9.46 -1.31
CA PHE A 62 8.37 -10.42 -0.86
C PHE A 62 9.44 -10.69 -1.92
N LEU A 63 9.05 -10.79 -3.20
CA LEU A 63 10.00 -10.98 -4.30
C LEU A 63 10.95 -9.79 -4.46
N GLY A 64 10.50 -8.58 -4.13
CA GLY A 64 11.33 -7.36 -4.16
C GLY A 64 12.49 -7.37 -3.16
N PHE A 65 12.44 -8.22 -2.12
CA PHE A 65 13.57 -8.41 -1.20
C PHE A 65 14.61 -9.40 -1.72
N VAL A 66 14.33 -10.13 -2.81
CA VAL A 66 15.28 -11.06 -3.42
C VAL A 66 16.23 -10.27 -4.33
N PRO A 67 17.54 -10.21 -4.02
CA PRO A 67 18.48 -9.46 -4.84
C PRO A 67 18.65 -10.12 -6.22
N PRO A 68 18.59 -9.37 -7.32
CA PRO A 68 18.85 -9.92 -8.64
C PRO A 68 20.30 -10.40 -8.75
N ILE A 69 20.50 -11.57 -9.35
CA ILE A 69 21.79 -12.28 -9.53
C ILE A 69 22.86 -11.43 -10.22
N GLN A 70 22.44 -10.39 -10.94
CA GLN A 70 23.31 -9.45 -11.67
C GLN A 70 23.94 -8.38 -10.78
N LEU A 71 23.48 -8.22 -9.52
CA LEU A 71 24.12 -7.36 -8.54
C LEU A 71 25.22 -8.14 -7.84
N LYS A 72 26.47 -7.87 -8.24
CA LYS A 72 27.69 -8.31 -7.54
C LYS A 72 27.87 -7.55 -6.21
N THR A 73 26.81 -7.41 -5.43
CA THR A 73 26.86 -6.82 -4.09
C THR A 73 27.40 -7.89 -3.18
N GLY A 74 28.64 -7.74 -2.72
CA GLY A 74 29.36 -8.78 -1.96
C GLY A 74 28.63 -9.32 -0.72
N ASN A 75 27.62 -8.61 -0.18
CA ASN A 75 26.78 -9.07 0.92
C ASN A 75 25.27 -8.80 0.66
N PRO A 76 24.45 -9.84 0.42
CA PRO A 76 22.99 -9.74 0.26
C PRO A 76 22.29 -9.01 1.42
N PHE A 77 22.82 -9.17 2.63
CA PHE A 77 22.24 -8.61 3.85
C PHE A 77 22.27 -7.08 3.89
N SER A 78 23.21 -6.44 3.19
CA SER A 78 23.25 -4.98 3.09
C SER A 78 22.14 -4.45 2.19
N TYR A 79 21.83 -5.14 1.10
CA TYR A 79 20.75 -4.77 0.18
C TYR A 79 19.39 -4.76 0.88
N GLU A 80 19.06 -5.86 1.56
CA GLU A 80 17.80 -6.00 2.30
C GLU A 80 17.61 -4.89 3.34
N LYS A 81 18.68 -4.54 4.08
CA LYS A 81 18.66 -3.44 5.06
C LYS A 81 18.37 -2.08 4.43
N TYR A 82 19.03 -1.75 3.32
CA TYR A 82 18.79 -0.47 2.65
C TYR A 82 17.37 -0.36 2.10
N LEU A 83 16.83 -1.46 1.56
CA LEU A 83 15.44 -1.49 1.10
C LEU A 83 14.45 -1.33 2.26
N ALA A 84 14.63 -2.09 3.34
CA ALA A 84 13.75 -2.04 4.50
C ALA A 84 13.71 -0.63 5.13
N ILE A 85 14.88 -0.02 5.32
CA ILE A 85 14.98 1.34 5.87
C ILE A 85 14.37 2.35 4.90
N GLY A 86 14.73 2.30 3.61
CA GLY A 86 14.24 3.25 2.61
C GLY A 86 12.71 3.20 2.44
N THR A 87 12.14 2.01 2.33
CA THR A 87 10.68 1.83 2.24
C THR A 87 9.99 2.28 3.52
N SER A 88 10.53 1.97 4.70
CA SER A 88 9.97 2.41 5.98
C SER A 88 9.98 3.94 6.11
N THR A 89 11.11 4.59 5.81
CA THR A 89 11.21 6.06 5.85
C THR A 89 10.24 6.72 4.89
N MET A 90 10.13 6.22 3.66
CA MET A 90 9.18 6.78 2.68
C MET A 90 7.72 6.57 3.08
N LEU A 91 7.39 5.49 3.79
CA LEU A 91 6.05 5.25 4.32
C LEU A 91 5.71 6.14 5.53
N LEU A 92 6.72 6.42 6.37
CA LEU A 92 6.55 7.25 7.57
C LEU A 92 6.17 8.70 7.24
N VAL A 93 6.71 9.28 6.15
CA VAL A 93 6.42 10.67 5.77
C VAL A 93 4.91 10.94 5.56
N PRO A 94 4.19 10.24 4.66
CA PRO A 94 2.76 10.46 4.48
C PRO A 94 1.95 10.04 5.70
N PHE A 95 2.39 9.02 6.45
CA PHE A 95 1.70 8.58 7.67
C PHE A 95 1.75 9.63 8.78
N LEU A 96 2.91 10.24 9.02
CA LEU A 96 3.08 11.36 9.96
C LEU A 96 2.25 12.56 9.53
N PHE A 97 2.27 12.91 8.24
CA PHE A 97 1.44 13.99 7.71
C PHE A 97 -0.05 13.75 7.94
N PHE A 98 -0.53 12.53 7.65
CA PHE A 98 -1.91 12.13 7.92
C PHE A 98 -2.27 12.22 9.41
N PHE A 99 -1.36 11.79 10.29
CA PHE A 99 -1.56 11.87 11.73
C PHE A 99 -1.67 13.32 12.23
N PHE A 100 -0.82 14.22 11.73
CA PHE A 100 -0.90 15.64 12.08
C PHE A 100 -2.19 16.30 11.57
N GLN A 101 -2.64 15.95 10.36
CA GLN A 101 -3.90 16.45 9.79
C GLN A 101 -5.11 15.96 10.62
N ARG A 102 -5.14 14.69 11.03
CA ARG A 102 -6.22 14.15 11.89
C ARG A 102 -6.34 14.89 13.22
N LYS A 103 -5.23 15.28 13.85
CA LYS A 103 -5.25 16.04 15.10
C LYS A 103 -5.88 17.42 14.91
N LYS A 104 -5.58 18.11 13.80
CA LYS A 104 -6.18 19.41 13.50
C LYS A 104 -7.70 19.32 13.37
N THR A 105 -8.22 18.31 12.67
CA THR A 105 -9.67 18.12 12.49
C THR A 105 -10.42 17.79 13.79
N LEU A 106 -9.79 17.05 14.71
CA LEU A 106 -10.42 16.71 16.00
C LEU A 106 -10.44 17.90 16.97
N LEU A 107 -9.46 18.80 16.87
CA LEU A 107 -9.41 19.99 17.73
C LEU A 107 -10.36 21.11 17.29
N THR A 108 -10.74 21.19 16.01
CA THR A 108 -11.78 22.13 15.57
C THR A 108 -13.16 21.70 16.04
N VAL A 109 -13.52 20.42 15.87
CA VAL A 109 -14.84 19.89 16.28
C VAL A 109 -15.10 20.07 17.78
N ASN A 110 -14.08 19.88 18.63
CA ASN A 110 -14.22 20.02 20.09
C ASN A 110 -14.23 21.47 20.59
N ASN A 111 -13.92 22.46 19.75
CA ASN A 111 -13.93 23.88 20.13
C ASN A 111 -15.20 24.60 19.64
N ASP A 112 -16.01 23.91 18.85
CA ASP A 112 -17.30 24.36 18.31
C ASP A 112 -18.49 23.77 19.09
N GLU A 113 -18.23 22.98 20.15
CA GLU A 113 -19.19 22.47 21.17
C GLU A 113 -19.04 23.23 22.50
#